data_AF-A0A968I891-F1
#
_entry.id   AF-A0A968I891-F1
#
_cell.length_a   1.000
_cell.length_b   1.000
_cell.length_c   1.000
_cell.angle_alpha   90.00
_cell.angle_beta   90.00
_cell.angle_gamma   90.00
#
_symmetry.space_group_name_H-M   'P 1'
#
loop_
_entity.id
_entity.type
_entity.pdbx_description
1 polymer ?
#
loop_
_entity_poly.entity_id
_entity_poly.type
_entity_poly.pdbx_seq_one_letter_code
_entity_poly.pdbx_strand_id
1 'polypeptide(L)'
;MLTNEAGAALELEALVELEDLEEAALENRAVRKAHSYRIRIDRVQYLVKVHEMTGRQILELAGKTPPETWQLWQYHGKHKHLVALDEVVNFCAPGVERFVTLPLDQTDGLV
;
A
#
# COMPACT_ATOMS: atom_id res chain seq x y z
N MET A 1 -5.53 -36.98 23.61
CA MET A 1 -5.74 -35.70 22.89
C MET A 1 -4.36 -35.22 22.49
N LEU A 2 -3.96 -35.48 21.25
CA LEU A 2 -2.67 -35.01 20.72
C LEU A 2 -2.92 -33.66 20.09
N THR A 3 -2.20 -32.65 20.57
CA THR A 3 -2.22 -31.27 20.12
C THR A 3 -1.83 -31.20 18.66
N ASN A 4 -2.73 -30.65 17.85
CA ASN A 4 -2.49 -30.25 16.46
C ASN A 4 -1.31 -29.26 16.46
N GLU A 5 -0.13 -29.76 16.08
CA GLU A 5 1.00 -28.92 15.71
C GLU A 5 0.62 -28.24 14.41
N ALA A 6 0.18 -26.99 14.53
CA ALA A 6 0.07 -26.05 13.44
C ALA A 6 1.46 -25.91 12.82
N GLY A 7 1.76 -26.80 11.87
CA GLY A 7 2.84 -26.66 10.93
C GLY A 7 2.56 -25.39 10.15
N ALA A 8 3.08 -24.27 10.67
CA ALA A 8 3.35 -23.09 9.88
C ALA A 8 4.27 -23.57 8.76
N ALA A 9 3.64 -23.91 7.63
CA ALA A 9 4.31 -24.25 6.40
C ALA A 9 5.29 -23.10 6.16
N LEU A 10 6.57 -23.40 6.31
CA LEU A 10 7.65 -22.55 5.88
C LEU A 10 7.59 -22.60 4.35
N GLU A 11 6.64 -21.85 3.80
CA GLU A 11 6.49 -21.63 2.38
C GLU A 11 7.77 -20.88 2.00
N LEU A 12 8.74 -21.61 1.46
CA LEU A 12 9.91 -21.06 0.81
C LEU A 12 9.41 -20.37 -0.47
N GLU A 13 8.70 -19.27 -0.31
CA GLU A 13 8.10 -18.51 -1.39
C GLU A 13 9.24 -17.99 -2.25
N ALA A 14 9.15 -18.26 -3.55
CA ALA A 14 10.03 -17.67 -4.55
C ALA A 14 9.83 -16.15 -4.52
N LEU A 15 10.60 -15.47 -3.67
CA LEU A 15 10.68 -14.02 -3.64
C LEU A 15 11.23 -13.56 -4.98
N VAL A 16 10.43 -12.80 -5.72
CA VAL A 16 10.92 -12.12 -6.91
C VAL A 16 11.70 -10.87 -6.50
N GLU A 17 12.64 -10.41 -7.33
CA GLU A 17 13.42 -9.20 -7.04
C GLU A 17 12.54 -7.95 -6.95
N LEU A 18 11.59 -7.83 -7.88
CA LEU A 18 10.68 -6.70 -8.00
C LEU A 18 9.29 -7.20 -8.36
N GLU A 19 8.29 -6.70 -7.65
CA GLU A 19 6.89 -6.90 -7.98
C GLU A 19 6.20 -5.55 -8.17
N ASP A 20 5.56 -5.36 -9.33
CA ASP A 20 4.70 -4.21 -9.59
C ASP A 20 3.25 -4.55 -9.21
N LEU A 21 2.72 -3.77 -8.27
CA LEU A 21 1.36 -3.96 -7.76
C LEU A 21 0.28 -3.55 -8.77
N GLU A 22 0.54 -2.54 -9.60
CA GLU A 22 -0.38 -2.12 -10.67
C GLU A 22 -0.44 -3.19 -11.76
N GLU A 23 0.70 -3.77 -12.14
CA GLU A 23 0.78 -4.83 -13.15
C GLU A 23 0.10 -6.11 -12.65
N ALA A 24 0.36 -6.52 -11.40
CA ALA A 24 -0.30 -7.68 -10.79
C ALA A 24 -1.83 -7.54 -10.77
N ALA A 25 -2.33 -6.34 -10.46
CA ALA A 25 -3.76 -6.06 -10.47
C ALA A 25 -4.37 -6.08 -11.88
N LEU A 26 -3.68 -5.50 -12.88
CA LEU A 26 -4.12 -5.53 -14.28
C LEU A 26 -4.24 -6.97 -14.81
N GLU A 27 -3.30 -7.83 -14.41
CA GLU A 27 -3.29 -9.26 -14.75
C GLU A 27 -4.31 -10.09 -13.95
N ASN A 28 -5.06 -9.49 -13.01
CA ASN A 28 -5.97 -10.17 -12.10
C ASN A 28 -5.33 -11.35 -11.36
N ARG A 29 -4.04 -11.23 -11.02
CA ARG A 29 -3.30 -12.23 -10.26
C ARG A 29 -2.98 -11.74 -8.85
N ALA A 30 -2.69 -12.68 -7.97
CA ALA A 30 -2.18 -12.34 -6.64
C ALA A 30 -0.80 -11.67 -6.75
N VAL A 31 -0.54 -10.70 -5.86
CA VAL A 31 0.78 -10.08 -5.72
C VAL A 31 1.74 -11.15 -5.21
N ARG A 32 2.86 -11.33 -5.92
CA ARG A 32 3.92 -12.24 -5.46
C ARG A 32 4.70 -11.56 -4.36
N LYS A 33 5.18 -12.33 -3.38
CA LYS A 33 6.14 -11.77 -2.42
C LYS A 33 7.43 -11.40 -3.15
N ALA A 34 8.00 -10.27 -2.78
CA ALA A 34 9.18 -9.71 -3.45
C ALA A 34 10.12 -9.01 -2.50
N HIS A 35 11.38 -8.85 -2.90
CA HIS A 35 12.35 -8.04 -2.17
C HIS A 35 12.05 -6.54 -2.27
N SER A 36 11.44 -6.12 -3.38
CA SER A 36 11.00 -4.74 -3.57
C SER A 36 9.65 -4.71 -4.27
N TYR A 37 8.86 -3.69 -3.96
CA TYR A 37 7.56 -3.44 -4.55
C TYR A 37 7.55 -2.10 -5.29
N ARG A 38 6.93 -2.07 -6.46
CA ARG A 38 6.66 -0.83 -7.19
C ARG A 38 5.22 -0.40 -6.92
N ILE A 39 5.07 0.74 -6.25
CA ILE A 39 3.77 1.37 -5.96
C ILE A 39 3.64 2.67 -6.74
N ARG A 40 2.42 3.07 -7.08
CA ARG A 40 2.17 4.34 -7.76
C ARG A 40 1.44 5.31 -6.83
N ILE A 41 1.99 6.52 -6.67
CA ILE A 41 1.39 7.62 -5.90
C ILE A 41 1.33 8.85 -6.81
N ASP A 42 0.16 9.44 -7.02
CA ASP A 42 -0.04 10.63 -7.88
C ASP A 42 0.55 10.48 -9.30
N ARG A 43 0.46 9.28 -9.87
CA ARG A 43 1.05 8.88 -11.18
C ARG A 43 2.56 8.71 -11.21
N VAL A 44 3.25 8.90 -10.08
CA VAL A 44 4.68 8.64 -9.94
C VAL A 44 4.88 7.24 -9.36
N GLN A 45 5.81 6.48 -9.93
CA GLN A 45 6.18 5.16 -9.42
C GLN A 45 7.29 5.28 -8.38
N TYR A 46 7.11 4.60 -7.26
CA TYR A 46 8.07 4.52 -6.16
C TYR A 46 8.46 3.06 -5.93
N LEU A 47 9.75 2.85 -5.66
CA LEU A 47 10.29 1.55 -5.27
C LEU A 47 10.44 1.50 -3.76
N VAL A 48 9.78 0.52 -3.12
CA VAL A 48 9.84 0.32 -1.67
C VAL A 48 10.36 -1.08 -1.36
N LYS A 49 11.20 -1.21 -0.32
CA LYS A 49 11.81 -2.49 0.11
C LYS A 49 11.10 -3.10 1.32
N VAL A 50 9.91 -2.60 1.63
CA VAL A 50 9.07 -3.03 2.73
C VAL A 50 7.79 -3.59 2.17
N HIS A 51 7.20 -4.56 2.87
CA HIS A 51 5.94 -5.19 2.48
C HIS A 51 4.72 -4.40 2.98
N GLU A 52 4.92 -3.48 3.92
CA GLU A 52 3.86 -2.65 4.47
C GLU A 52 4.38 -1.26 4.84
N MET A 53 3.48 -0.28 4.81
CA MET A 53 3.73 1.10 5.23
C MET A 53 2.46 1.69 5.83
N THR A 54 2.60 2.62 6.77
CA THR A 54 1.45 3.41 7.24
C THR A 54 1.05 4.47 6.22
N GLY A 55 -0.19 4.96 6.29
CA GLY A 55 -0.65 6.08 5.46
C GLY A 55 0.27 7.31 5.57
N ARG A 56 0.76 7.61 6.77
CA ARG A 56 1.76 8.66 7.04
C ARG A 56 3.03 8.43 6.23
N GLN A 57 3.61 7.23 6.31
CA GLN A 57 4.86 6.91 5.61
C GLN A 57 4.68 7.00 4.08
N ILE A 58 3.51 6.63 3.55
CA ILE A 58 3.21 6.74 2.12
C ILE A 58 3.13 8.21 1.68
N LEU A 59 2.49 9.07 2.49
CA LEU A 59 2.44 10.52 2.24
C LEU A 59 3.83 11.16 2.29
N GLU A 60 4.62 10.82 3.30
CA GLU A 60 6.01 11.27 3.45
C GLU A 60 6.88 10.82 2.28
N LEU A 61 6.75 9.57 1.82
CA LEU A 61 7.44 9.05 0.63
C LEU A 61 7.13 9.88 -0.62
N ALA A 62 5.90 10.36 -0.76
CA ALA A 62 5.46 11.22 -1.85
C ALA A 62 5.76 12.72 -1.64
N GLY A 63 6.53 13.07 -0.60
CA GLY A 63 6.89 14.46 -0.27
C GLY A 63 5.73 15.29 0.29
N LYS A 64 4.66 14.65 0.77
CA LYS A 64 3.47 15.33 1.31
C LYS A 64 3.65 15.56 2.82
N THR A 65 4.43 16.59 3.14
CA THR A 65 4.73 16.99 4.52
C THR A 65 4.21 18.41 4.79
N PRO A 66 3.51 18.67 5.91
CA PRO A 66 3.09 17.71 6.94
C PRO A 66 1.98 16.77 6.43
N PRO A 67 2.00 15.48 6.78
CA PRO A 67 1.02 14.50 6.30
C PRO A 67 -0.41 14.78 6.79
N GLU A 68 -0.58 15.49 7.90
CA GLU A 68 -1.88 15.89 8.48
C GLU A 68 -2.67 16.86 7.60
N THR A 69 -2.06 17.46 6.58
CA THR A 69 -2.74 18.35 5.62
C THR A 69 -3.12 17.62 4.32
N TRP A 70 -3.01 16.30 4.28
CA TRP A 70 -3.31 15.49 3.09
C TRP A 70 -4.21 14.30 3.43
N GLN A 71 -5.08 13.96 2.48
CA GLN A 71 -5.79 12.68 2.45
C GLN A 71 -5.06 11.71 1.53
N LEU A 72 -4.97 10.45 1.96
CA LEU A 72 -4.46 9.35 1.15
C LEU A 72 -5.61 8.42 0.76
N TRP A 73 -5.80 8.22 -0.53
CA TRP A 73 -6.80 7.31 -1.07
C TRP A 73 -6.12 6.11 -1.73
N GLN A 74 -6.47 4.90 -1.30
CA GLN A 74 -6.05 3.67 -1.96
C GLN A 74 -7.14 3.22 -2.95
N TYR A 75 -6.72 2.83 -4.16
CA TYR A 75 -7.62 2.35 -5.21
C TYR A 75 -7.41 0.86 -5.48
N HIS A 76 -8.55 0.17 -5.60
CA HIS A 76 -8.74 -1.25 -5.91
C HIS A 76 -9.72 -1.33 -7.11
N GLY A 77 -9.21 -1.11 -8.31
CA GLY A 77 -9.94 -1.05 -9.56
C GLY A 77 -10.87 0.15 -9.58
N LYS A 78 -12.17 -0.14 -9.47
CA LYS A 78 -13.23 0.88 -9.37
C LYS A 78 -13.50 1.32 -7.93
N HIS A 79 -13.05 0.54 -6.95
CA HIS A 79 -13.26 0.84 -5.54
C HIS A 79 -12.12 1.70 -5.01
N LYS A 80 -12.42 2.55 -4.03
CA LYS A 80 -11.42 3.31 -3.29
C LYS A 80 -11.83 3.42 -1.84
N HIS A 81 -10.85 3.50 -0.95
CA HIS A 81 -11.07 3.86 0.45
C HIS A 81 -10.03 4.87 0.91
N LEU A 82 -10.40 5.63 1.94
CA LEU A 82 -9.52 6.57 2.61
C LEU A 82 -8.64 5.78 3.57
N VAL A 83 -7.33 5.96 3.47
CA VAL A 83 -6.33 5.35 4.35
C VAL A 83 -6.00 6.36 5.46
N ALA A 84 -6.19 5.97 6.72
CA ALA A 84 -5.80 6.83 7.84
C ALA A 84 -4.27 6.93 7.99
N LEU A 85 -3.77 7.96 8.69
CA LEU A 85 -2.34 8.18 8.85
C LEU A 85 -1.62 7.00 9.54
N ASP A 86 -2.26 6.40 10.53
CA ASP A 86 -1.71 5.28 11.30
C ASP A 86 -2.21 3.91 10.80
N GLU A 87 -3.01 3.89 9.73
CA GLU A 87 -3.46 2.66 9.10
C GLU A 87 -2.31 2.01 8.33
N VAL A 88 -2.09 0.71 8.58
CA VAL A 88 -1.04 -0.07 7.93
C VAL A 88 -1.59 -0.65 6.62
N VAL A 89 -0.92 -0.32 5.53
CA VAL A 89 -1.23 -0.84 4.20
C VAL A 89 -0.25 -1.96 3.85
N ASN A 90 -0.77 -3.16 3.61
CA ASN A 90 0.01 -4.32 3.21
C ASN A 90 0.07 -4.46 1.68
N PHE A 91 1.26 -4.35 1.10
CA PHE A 91 1.50 -4.43 -0.35
C PHE A 91 1.43 -5.86 -0.91
N CYS A 92 1.48 -6.89 -0.06
CA CYS A 92 1.23 -8.28 -0.45
C CYS A 92 -0.27 -8.59 -0.57
N ALA A 93 -1.13 -7.74 -0.01
CA ALA A 93 -2.57 -7.95 -0.10
C ALA A 93 -3.06 -7.65 -1.54
N PRO A 94 -3.99 -8.46 -2.07
CA PRO A 94 -4.59 -8.18 -3.37
C PRO A 94 -5.29 -6.81 -3.36
N GLY A 95 -5.11 -6.06 -4.45
CA GLY A 95 -5.83 -4.82 -4.73
C GLY A 95 -5.10 -3.51 -4.41
N VAL A 96 -3.83 -3.53 -3.98
CA VAL A 96 -3.06 -2.27 -3.76
C VAL A 96 -2.56 -1.66 -5.07
N GLU A 97 -3.46 -1.18 -5.94
CA GLU A 97 -3.08 -0.82 -7.30
C GLU A 97 -2.35 0.52 -7.39
N ARG A 98 -2.87 1.53 -6.67
CA ARG A 98 -2.39 2.90 -6.73
C ARG A 98 -2.94 3.74 -5.58
N PHE A 99 -2.18 4.77 -5.25
CA PHE A 99 -2.54 5.78 -4.28
C PHE A 99 -2.73 7.14 -4.96
N VAL A 100 -3.65 7.92 -4.40
CA VAL A 100 -3.88 9.33 -4.78
C VAL A 100 -3.84 10.16 -3.53
N THR A 101 -3.12 11.26 -3.57
CA THR A 101 -3.11 12.25 -2.49
C THR A 101 -3.99 13.43 -2.88
N LEU A 102 -4.73 13.94 -1.90
CA LEU A 102 -5.54 15.15 -2.05
C LEU A 102 -5.20 16.09 -0.88
N PRO A 103 -4.96 17.38 -1.11
CA PRO A 103 -4.88 18.34 -0.02
C PRO A 103 -6.16 18.28 0.80
N LEU A 104 -6.04 18.28 2.13
CA LEU A 104 -7.15 18.64 2.98
C LEU A 104 -7.40 20.12 2.73
N ASP A 105 -8.44 20.42 1.96
CA ASP A 105 -8.93 21.79 1.86
C ASP A 105 -9.20 22.24 3.29
N GLN A 106 -8.37 23.16 3.80
CA GLN A 106 -8.64 23.79 5.07
C GLN A 106 -9.89 24.64 4.79
N THR A 107 -11.08 24.10 5.06
CA THR A 107 -12.24 24.96 5.21
C THR A 107 -11.93 25.86 6.40
N ASP A 108 -11.49 27.06 6.05
CA ASP A 108 -11.22 28.20 6.92
C ASP A 108 -12.52 28.58 7.61
N GLY A 109 -12.90 27.78 8.60
CA GLY A 109 -14.00 28.02 9.52
C GLY A 109 -13.50 28.82 10.70
N LEU A 110 -12.87 29.97 10.45
CA LEU A 110 -12.75 31.00 11.48
C LEU A 110 -14.02 31.85 11.43
N VAL A 111 -14.81 31.65 12.48
CA VAL A 111 -15.97 32.44 12.93
C VAL A 111 -15.70 33.94 13.00
#